data_AF-A0A0R2VAP7-F1
#
_entry.id   AF-A0A0R2VAP7-F1
#
_cell.length_a   1.000
_cell.length_b   1.000
_cell.length_c   1.000
_cell.angle_alpha   90.00
_cell.angle_beta   90.00
_cell.angle_gamma   90.00
#
_symmetry.space_group_name_H-M   'P 1'
#
loop_
_entity.id
_entity.type
_entity.pdbx_description
1 polymer ?
#
loop_
_entity_poly.entity_id
_entity_poly.type
_entity_poly.pdbx_seq_one_letter_code
_entity_poly.pdbx_strand_id
1 'polypeptide(L)'
;MAVFLAEIELFNSGSEDFLERIPAQRRVVNELMAEGVIVSYAVAADRKKMWCFLEAENEQDATLAIESFPLHMFMETVLHPLLFHNTHAALMGSISLN
;
A
#
# COMPACT_ATOMS: atom_id res chain seq x y z
N MET A 1 -15.63 -4.12 -7.61
CA MET A 1 -14.41 -3.90 -6.81
C MET A 1 -14.04 -5.19 -6.10
N ALA A 2 -12.78 -5.58 -6.26
CA ALA A 2 -12.14 -6.68 -5.56
C ALA A 2 -10.97 -6.11 -4.73
N VAL A 3 -10.59 -6.83 -3.69
CA VAL A 3 -9.42 -6.48 -2.88
C VAL A 3 -8.24 -7.30 -3.36
N PHE A 4 -7.09 -6.65 -3.51
CA PHE A 4 -5.83 -7.29 -3.85
C PHE A 4 -4.82 -7.09 -2.71
N LEU A 5 -3.99 -8.10 -2.46
CA LEU A 5 -2.75 -7.94 -1.73
C LEU A 5 -1.63 -7.76 -2.76
N ALA A 6 -0.95 -6.62 -2.73
CA ALA A 6 0.33 -6.44 -3.36
C ALA A 6 1.42 -6.86 -2.37
N GLU A 7 2.09 -7.98 -2.66
CA GLU A 7 3.34 -8.37 -2.02
C GLU A 7 4.49 -7.81 -2.85
N ILE A 8 5.34 -6.99 -2.24
CA ILE A 8 6.34 -6.21 -2.97
C ILE A 8 7.71 -6.39 -2.33
N GLU A 9 8.66 -6.88 -3.12
CA GLU A 9 10.08 -6.88 -2.78
C GLU A 9 10.69 -5.52 -3.15
N LEU A 10 11.51 -4.97 -2.24
CA LEU A 10 12.17 -3.68 -2.38
C LEU A 10 13.68 -3.87 -2.58
N PHE A 11 14.17 -3.38 -3.71
CA PHE A 11 15.60 -3.42 -4.04
C PHE A 11 16.28 -2.08 -3.77
N ASN A 12 17.59 -2.13 -3.58
CA ASN A 12 18.44 -0.94 -3.41
C ASN A 12 17.94 0.02 -2.30
N SER A 13 17.30 -0.48 -1.24
CA SER A 13 16.66 0.33 -0.20
C SER A 13 17.61 1.18 0.68
N GLY A 14 18.91 1.16 0.37
CA GLY A 14 19.94 2.02 0.96
C GLY A 14 20.58 3.01 -0.02
N SER A 15 20.15 3.04 -1.30
CA SER A 15 20.66 4.03 -2.25
C SER A 15 20.10 5.43 -1.96
N GLU A 16 20.84 6.46 -2.34
CA GLU A 16 20.41 7.86 -2.20
C GLU A 16 19.08 8.10 -2.95
N ASP A 17 19.00 7.68 -4.21
CA ASP A 17 17.78 7.76 -5.03
C ASP A 17 16.55 7.13 -4.36
N PHE A 18 16.72 6.00 -3.68
CA PHE A 18 15.63 5.35 -2.96
C PHE A 18 15.19 6.21 -1.77
N LEU A 19 16.15 6.65 -0.95
CA LEU A 19 15.90 7.42 0.27
C LEU A 19 15.23 8.77 -0.04
N GLU A 20 15.65 9.45 -1.10
CA GLU A 20 15.07 10.72 -1.55
C GLU A 20 13.61 10.61 -1.99
N ARG A 21 13.18 9.42 -2.43
CA ARG A 21 11.81 9.16 -2.90
C ARG A 21 10.84 8.77 -1.79
N ILE A 22 11.33 8.37 -0.62
CA ILE A 22 10.49 7.97 0.53
C ILE A 22 9.45 9.05 0.90
N PRO A 23 9.77 10.36 0.98
CA PRO A 23 8.79 11.38 1.29
C PRO A 23 7.65 11.45 0.26
N ALA A 24 7.98 11.32 -1.03
CA ALA A 24 6.98 11.29 -2.10
C ALA A 24 6.13 10.02 -2.03
N GLN A 25 6.75 8.85 -1.78
CA GLN A 25 6.06 7.58 -1.59
C GLN A 25 5.00 7.69 -0.49
N ARG A 26 5.39 8.23 0.68
CA ARG A 26 4.47 8.40 1.82
C ARG A 26 3.30 9.31 1.47
N ARG A 27 3.54 10.37 0.71
CA ARG A 27 2.48 11.29 0.28
C ARG A 27 1.44 10.57 -0.59
N VAL A 28 1.89 9.88 -1.64
CA VAL A 28 1.02 9.13 -2.55
C VAL A 28 0.25 8.05 -1.82
N VAL A 29 0.90 7.29 -0.94
CA VAL A 29 0.22 6.25 -0.14
C VAL A 29 -0.85 6.86 0.77
N ASN A 30 -0.55 7.99 1.43
CA ASN A 30 -1.52 8.66 2.30
C ASN A 30 -2.72 9.22 1.51
N GLU A 31 -2.48 9.76 0.32
CA GLU A 31 -3.53 10.24 -0.60
C GLU A 31 -4.45 9.08 -1.00
N LEU A 32 -3.88 7.97 -1.47
CA LEU A 32 -4.64 6.78 -1.86
C LEU A 32 -5.36 6.11 -0.68
N MET A 33 -4.82 6.20 0.53
CA MET A 33 -5.52 5.79 1.75
C MET A 33 -6.71 6.69 2.06
N ALA A 34 -6.56 8.01 1.93
CA ALA A 34 -7.64 8.96 2.17
C ALA A 34 -8.78 8.81 1.15
N GLU A 35 -8.45 8.42 -0.08
CA GLU A 35 -9.41 8.10 -1.15
C GLU A 35 -10.06 6.72 -1.01
N GLY A 36 -9.59 5.88 -0.08
CA GLY A 36 -10.09 4.52 0.14
C GLY A 36 -9.57 3.50 -0.87
N VAL A 37 -8.64 3.88 -1.76
CA VAL A 37 -7.99 2.96 -2.71
C VAL A 37 -7.06 2.00 -1.98
N ILE A 38 -6.28 2.49 -1.01
CA ILE A 38 -5.45 1.65 -0.14
C ILE A 38 -6.15 1.45 1.21
N VAL A 39 -6.44 0.20 1.55
CA VAL A 39 -7.11 -0.19 2.79
C VAL A 39 -6.11 -0.36 3.94
N SER A 40 -4.91 -0.88 3.62
CA SER A 40 -3.85 -1.11 4.61
C SER A 40 -2.49 -1.14 3.93
N TYR A 41 -1.46 -0.69 4.64
CA TYR A 41 -0.10 -0.58 4.12
C TYR A 41 0.92 -0.87 5.23
N ALA A 42 1.92 -1.68 4.92
CA ALA A 42 2.99 -2.03 5.83
C ALA A 42 4.33 -2.10 5.09
N VAL A 43 5.41 -1.71 5.78
CA VAL A 43 6.78 -1.83 5.30
C VAL A 43 7.58 -2.57 6.35
N ALA A 44 8.35 -3.57 5.94
CA ALA A 44 9.25 -4.31 6.82
C ALA A 44 10.31 -3.38 7.41
N ALA A 45 10.71 -3.63 8.66
CA ALA A 45 11.66 -2.78 9.38
C ALA A 45 13.04 -2.67 8.68
N ASP A 46 13.42 -3.72 7.95
CA ASP A 46 14.66 -3.78 7.15
C ASP A 46 14.51 -3.15 5.75
N ARG A 47 13.32 -2.63 5.41
CA ARG A 47 12.97 -2.04 4.10
C ARG A 47 13.24 -2.97 2.92
N LYS A 48 13.13 -4.29 3.10
CA LYS A 48 13.24 -5.26 2.00
C LYS A 48 11.89 -5.66 1.43
N LYS A 49 10.82 -5.44 2.19
CA LYS A 49 9.48 -5.87 1.80
C LYS A 49 8.42 -4.85 2.17
N MET A 50 7.37 -4.78 1.40
CA MET A 50 6.16 -4.04 1.73
C MET A 50 4.91 -4.79 1.28
N TRP A 51 3.81 -4.49 1.95
CA TRP A 51 2.51 -5.07 1.67
C TRP A 51 1.49 -3.95 1.58
N CYS A 52 0.62 -4.04 0.58
CA CYS A 52 -0.47 -3.11 0.36
C CYS A 52 -1.75 -3.87 0.08
N PHE A 53 -2.82 -3.58 0.81
CA PHE A 53 -4.16 -4.02 0.47
C PHE A 53 -4.83 -2.88 -0.27
N LEU A 54 -5.26 -3.13 -1.50
CA LEU A 54 -5.90 -2.11 -2.34
C LEU A 54 -7.20 -2.61 -2.97
N GLU A 55 -8.14 -1.70 -3.15
CA GLU A 55 -9.38 -1.92 -3.89
C GLU A 55 -9.20 -1.51 -5.35
N ALA A 56 -9.60 -2.39 -6.26
CA ALA A 56 -9.53 -2.14 -7.70
C ALA A 56 -10.70 -2.83 -8.42
N GLU A 57 -11.03 -2.40 -9.64
CA GLU A 57 -12.06 -3.09 -10.45
C GLU A 57 -11.54 -4.43 -10.99
N ASN A 58 -10.25 -4.47 -11.34
CA ASN A 58 -9.56 -5.63 -11.89
C ASN A 58 -8.04 -5.56 -11.58
N GLU A 59 -7.30 -6.60 -11.97
CA GLU A 59 -5.86 -6.72 -11.71
C GLU A 59 -5.02 -5.67 -12.46
N GLN A 60 -5.47 -5.22 -13.64
CA GLN A 60 -4.78 -4.19 -14.42
C GLN A 60 -4.83 -2.85 -13.67
N ASP A 61 -5.98 -2.48 -13.12
CA ASP A 61 -6.12 -1.25 -12.33
C ASP A 61 -5.30 -1.31 -11.04
N ALA A 62 -5.27 -2.47 -10.39
CA ALA A 62 -4.40 -2.69 -9.23
C ALA A 62 -2.91 -2.53 -9.60
N THR A 63 -2.50 -3.04 -10.77
CA THR A 63 -1.13 -2.91 -11.28
C THR A 63 -0.77 -1.46 -11.52
N LEU A 64 -1.62 -0.71 -12.23
CA LEU A 64 -1.43 0.71 -12.52
C LEU A 64 -1.34 1.55 -11.24
N ALA A 65 -2.14 1.21 -10.22
CA ALA A 65 -2.07 1.86 -8.92
C ALA A 65 -0.69 1.67 -8.26
N ILE A 66 -0.12 0.46 -8.30
CA ILE A 66 1.23 0.20 -7.77
C ILE A 66 2.31 0.86 -8.61
N GLU A 67 2.20 0.84 -9.95
CA GLU A 67 3.17 1.48 -10.85
C GLU A 67 3.21 3.02 -10.68
N SER A 68 2.12 3.62 -10.18
CA SER A 68 2.09 5.04 -9.84
C SER A 68 3.00 5.41 -8.65
N PHE A 69 3.48 4.41 -7.90
CA PHE A 69 4.30 4.65 -6.73
C PHE A 69 5.64 5.30 -7.10
N PRO A 70 6.06 6.34 -6.37
CA PRO A 70 7.36 6.97 -6.58
C PRO A 70 8.56 6.02 -6.52
N LEU A 71 8.42 4.90 -5.81
CA LEU A 71 9.43 3.84 -5.70
C LEU A 71 9.24 2.67 -6.67
N HIS A 72 8.31 2.70 -7.65
CA HIS A 72 8.02 1.56 -8.54
C HIS A 72 9.26 0.96 -9.22
N MET A 73 10.24 1.78 -9.59
CA MET A 73 11.51 1.34 -10.20
C MET A 73 12.40 0.49 -9.26
N PHE A 74 12.07 0.44 -7.97
CA PHE A 74 12.75 -0.35 -6.94
C PHE A 74 11.88 -1.51 -6.45
N MET A 75 10.77 -1.81 -7.12
CA MET A 75 9.78 -2.78 -6.69
C MET A 75 9.69 -3.96 -7.64
N GLU A 76 9.57 -5.16 -7.10
CA GLU A 76 9.01 -6.32 -7.80
C GLU A 76 7.72 -6.70 -7.07
N THR A 77 6.61 -6.70 -7.80
CA THR A 77 5.27 -6.83 -7.23
C THR A 77 4.63 -8.13 -7.69
N VAL A 78 4.03 -8.85 -6.75
CA VAL A 78 3.08 -9.93 -7.02
C VAL A 78 1.73 -9.52 -6.47
N LEU A 79 0.70 -9.55 -7.31
CA LEU A 79 -0.67 -9.26 -6.93
C LEU A 79 -1.42 -10.56 -6.63
N HIS A 80 -2.15 -10.56 -5.52
CA HIS A 80 -2.99 -11.66 -5.12
C HIS A 80 -4.44 -11.18 -4.97
N PRO A 81 -5.37 -11.60 -5.84
CA PRO A 81 -6.79 -11.34 -5.62
C PRO A 81 -7.25 -12.05 -4.35
N LEU A 82 -7.96 -11.33 -3.49
CA LEU A 82 -8.43 -11.84 -2.20
C LEU A 82 -9.93 -12.12 -2.24
N LEU A 83 -10.33 -13.24 -1.67
CA LEU A 83 -11.73 -13.56 -1.45
C LEU A 83 -12.33 -12.74 -0.28
N PHE A 84 -11.52 -12.46 0.74
CA PHE A 84 -11.88 -11.63 1.89
C PHE A 84 -10.63 -10.98 2.51
N HIS A 85 -10.80 -9.78 3.08
CA HIS A 85 -9.81 -9.09 3.89
C HIS A 85 -10.50 -8.57 5.15
N ASN A 86 -10.33 -9.27 6.27
CA ASN A 86 -10.96 -8.90 7.54
C ASN A 86 -9.98 -8.08 8.37
N THR A 87 -10.31 -6.82 8.62
CA THR A 87 -9.58 -6.00 9.59
C THR A 87 -10.32 -6.06 10.93
N HIS A 88 -9.57 -6.19 12.02
CA HIS A 88 -10.19 -6.00 13.33
C HIS A 88 -10.45 -4.51 13.48
N ALA A 89 -11.72 -4.08 13.41
CA ALA A 89 -12.08 -2.73 13.76
C ALA A 89 -11.62 -2.50 15.21
N ALA A 90 -10.61 -1.65 15.41
CA ALA A 90 -10.42 -1.09 16.74
C ALA A 90 -11.74 -0.38 17.07
N LEU A 91 -12.37 -0.72 18.20
CA LEU A 91 -13.52 0.02 18.71
C LEU A 91 -13.12 1.50 18.73
N MET A 92 -13.54 2.27 17.72
CA MET A 92 -13.59 3.71 17.84
C MET A 92 -14.63 3.94 18.92
N GLY A 93 -14.15 4.18 20.15
CA GLY A 93 -15.01 4.47 21.28
C GLY A 93 -15.98 5.56 20.84
N SER A 94 -17.28 5.27 20.93
CA SER A 94 -18.30 6.27 20.80
C SER A 94 -18.04 7.32 21.88
N ILE A 95 -17.44 8.45 21.49
CA ILE A 95 -17.42 9.62 22.37
C ILE A 95 -18.87 10.11 22.38
N SER A 96 -19.60 9.68 23.41
CA SER A 96 -20.90 10.25 23.76
C SER A 96 -20.65 11.68 24.19
N LEU A 97 -21.02 12.64 23.34
CA LEU A 97 -21.16 14.04 23.76
C LEU A 97 -22.52 14.14 24.45
N ASN A 98 -22.49 14.14 25.79
CA ASN A 98 -23.63 14.52 26.63
C ASN A 98 -23.73 16.04 26.71
#